data_AF-A0A2E9AJA7-F1
#
_entry.id   AF-A0A2E9AJA7-F1
#
_cell.length_a   1.000
_cell.length_b   1.000
_cell.length_c   1.000
_cell.angle_alpha   90.00
_cell.angle_beta   90.00
_cell.angle_gamma   90.00
#
_symmetry.space_group_name_H-M   'P 1'
#
loop_
_entity.id
_entity.type
_entity.pdbx_description
1 polymer ?
#
loop_
_entity_poly.entity_id
_entity_poly.type
_entity_poly.pdbx_seq_one_letter_code
_entity_poly.pdbx_strand_id
1 'polypeptide(L)'
;LITPMLIVMIAIGATDILFALDSIPAIYGLTKEPYIVFTANAFALLGLIQLYFLLGGLLDRLVYLSLGLAVILGFIGVKLMIHALHTNELPFINGGQEVHLVPEIPIWLSLSVIIGILVVTTVASLMSSKNK
;
A
#
# COMPACT_ATOMS: atom_id res chain seq x y z
N LEU A 1 -1.36 2.39 -34.31
CA LEU A 1 -0.27 1.59 -33.71
C LEU A 1 -0.07 2.07 -32.28
N ILE A 2 -0.37 1.22 -31.30
CA ILE A 2 -0.09 1.52 -29.88
C ILE A 2 1.41 1.32 -29.67
N THR A 3 2.13 2.39 -29.31
CA THR A 3 3.57 2.29 -29.01
C THR A 3 3.76 1.70 -27.61
N PRO A 4 4.84 0.94 -27.36
CA PRO A 4 5.15 0.46 -26.02
C PRO A 4 5.21 1.60 -24.97
N MET A 5 5.71 2.77 -25.37
CA MET A 5 5.74 3.97 -24.53
C MET A 5 4.35 4.45 -24.09
N LEU A 6 3.34 4.35 -24.97
CA LEU A 6 1.97 4.72 -24.61
C LEU A 6 1.42 3.81 -23.49
N ILE A 7 1.70 2.51 -23.55
CA ILE A 7 1.28 1.53 -22.54
C ILE A 7 1.97 1.81 -21.20
N VAL A 8 3.28 2.08 -21.22
CA VAL A 8 4.04 2.41 -20.01
C VAL A 8 3.52 3.69 -19.34
N MET A 9 3.26 4.73 -20.12
CA MET A 9 2.73 6.00 -19.60
C MET A 9 1.35 5.81 -18.94
N ILE A 10 0.47 5.02 -19.57
CA ILE A 10 -0.85 4.69 -19.00
C ILE A 10 -0.69 3.88 -17.71
N ALA A 11 0.19 2.88 -17.70
CA ALA A 11 0.42 2.04 -16.53
C ALA A 11 0.96 2.84 -15.34
N ILE A 12 1.96 3.71 -15.55
CA ILE A 12 2.53 4.57 -14.51
C ILE A 12 1.47 5.56 -14.01
N GLY A 13 0.79 6.28 -14.91
CA GLY A 13 -0.24 7.25 -14.52
C GLY A 13 -1.41 6.62 -13.78
N ALA A 14 -1.87 5.43 -14.18
CA ALA A 14 -2.91 4.70 -13.48
C ALA A 14 -2.43 4.24 -12.08
N THR A 15 -1.18 3.81 -11.97
CA THR A 15 -0.58 3.38 -10.71
C THR A 15 -0.46 4.54 -9.73
N ASP A 16 -0.01 5.72 -10.19
CA ASP A 16 0.09 6.93 -9.36
C ASP A 16 -1.28 7.38 -8.83
N ILE A 17 -2.32 7.34 -9.66
CA ILE A 17 -3.70 7.65 -9.24
C ILE A 17 -4.17 6.63 -8.18
N LEU A 18 -3.91 5.35 -8.39
CA LEU A 18 -4.30 4.29 -7.46
C LEU A 18 -3.60 4.45 -6.11
N PHE A 19 -2.32 4.83 -6.09
CA PHE A 19 -1.57 5.14 -4.85
C PHE A 19 -2.04 6.43 -4.16
N ALA A 20 -2.47 7.44 -4.94
CA ALA A 20 -3.02 8.68 -4.39
C ALA A 20 -4.32 8.45 -3.59
N LEU A 21 -5.11 7.43 -3.96
CA LEU A 21 -6.37 7.11 -3.28
C LEU A 21 -6.19 6.66 -1.82
N ASP A 22 -5.08 6.05 -1.45
CA ASP A 22 -4.81 5.67 -0.05
C ASP A 22 -4.01 6.77 0.67
N SER A 23 -2.97 7.29 0.02
CA SER A 23 -2.06 8.27 0.63
C SER A 23 -2.70 9.64 0.90
N ILE A 24 -3.59 10.13 0.02
CA ILE A 24 -4.24 11.44 0.23
C ILE A 24 -5.25 11.38 1.38
N PRO A 25 -6.23 10.45 1.42
CA PRO A 25 -7.17 10.38 2.53
C PRO A 25 -6.48 10.10 3.87
N ALA A 26 -5.42 9.29 3.90
CA ALA A 26 -4.65 9.04 5.12
C ALA A 26 -4.05 10.33 5.70
N ILE A 27 -3.39 11.15 4.86
CA ILE A 27 -2.80 12.42 5.31
C ILE A 27 -3.89 13.43 5.69
N TYR A 28 -4.95 13.55 4.89
CA TYR A 28 -6.08 14.43 5.19
C TYR A 28 -6.93 13.95 6.38
N GLY A 29 -6.74 12.71 6.84
CA GLY A 29 -7.28 12.20 8.10
C GLY A 29 -6.56 12.74 9.32
N LEU A 30 -5.27 13.11 9.19
CA LEU A 30 -4.44 13.65 10.27
C LEU A 30 -4.45 15.18 10.33
N THR A 31 -4.48 15.84 9.18
CA THR A 31 -4.52 17.31 9.10
C THR A 31 -5.36 17.78 7.92
N LYS A 32 -6.09 18.88 8.09
CA LYS A 32 -6.87 19.51 7.02
C LYS A 32 -6.13 20.68 6.35
N GLU A 33 -4.95 21.03 6.85
CA GLU A 33 -4.19 22.17 6.35
C GLU A 33 -3.34 21.77 5.13
N PRO A 34 -3.65 22.26 3.91
CA PRO A 34 -2.94 21.85 2.70
C PRO A 34 -1.45 22.21 2.73
N TYR A 35 -1.09 23.29 3.45
CA TYR A 35 0.30 23.69 3.64
C TYR A 35 1.12 22.64 4.40
N ILE A 36 0.54 22.01 5.44
CA ILE A 36 1.21 20.95 6.19
C ILE A 36 1.38 19.71 5.31
N VAL A 37 0.33 19.33 4.57
CA VAL A 37 0.38 18.20 3.62
C VAL A 37 1.45 18.40 2.56
N PHE A 38 1.48 19.59 1.95
CA PHE A 38 2.47 19.94 0.93
C PHE A 38 3.88 19.93 1.50
N THR A 39 4.09 20.60 2.63
CA THR A 39 5.41 20.70 3.26
C THR A 39 5.92 19.33 3.69
N ALA A 40 5.07 18.46 4.25
CA ALA A 40 5.44 17.10 4.65
C ALA A 40 5.87 16.23 3.45
N ASN A 41 5.10 16.24 2.36
CA ASN A 41 5.45 15.50 1.15
C ASN A 41 6.70 16.07 0.47
N ALA A 42 6.85 17.40 0.44
CA ALA A 42 8.04 18.04 -0.09
C ALA A 42 9.30 17.67 0.73
N PHE A 43 9.22 17.72 2.06
CA PHE A 43 10.33 17.29 2.93
C PHE A 43 10.67 15.81 2.76
N ALA A 44 9.66 14.94 2.62
CA ALA A 44 9.88 13.51 2.36
C ALA A 44 10.66 13.28 1.05
N LEU A 45 10.32 14.01 -0.02
CA LEU A 45 11.05 13.95 -1.29
C LEU A 45 12.46 14.55 -1.21
N LEU A 46 12.63 15.67 -0.50
CA LEU A 46 13.93 16.32 -0.34
C LEU A 46 14.92 15.44 0.44
N GLY A 47 14.45 14.75 1.49
CA GLY A 47 15.29 13.82 2.26
C GLY A 47 15.61 12.51 1.50
N LEU A 48 14.78 12.14 0.52
CA LEU A 48 14.96 10.92 -0.26
C LEU A 48 16.25 10.94 -1.08
N ILE A 49 16.73 12.12 -1.51
CA ILE A 49 17.94 12.23 -2.34
C ILE A 49 19.18 11.67 -1.61
N GLN A 50 19.40 12.06 -0.35
CA GLN A 50 20.50 11.54 0.45
C GLN A 50 20.27 10.08 0.86
N LEU A 51 19.01 9.72 1.13
CA LEU A 51 18.66 8.35 1.44
C LEU A 51 18.82 7.41 0.26
N TYR A 52 18.75 7.88 -1.00
CA TYR A 52 18.80 7.03 -2.19
C TYR A 52 20.08 6.19 -2.24
N PHE A 53 21.22 6.77 -1.82
CA PHE A 53 22.50 6.05 -1.73
C PHE A 53 22.48 4.95 -0.66
N LEU A 54 21.95 5.26 0.53
CA LEU A 54 21.79 4.29 1.62
C LEU A 54 20.76 3.21 1.24
N LEU A 55 19.67 3.61 0.57
CA LEU A 55 18.55 2.78 0.19
C LEU A 55 18.96 1.80 -0.90
N GLY A 56 19.80 2.18 -1.86
CA GLY A 56 20.35 1.23 -2.85
C GLY A 56 21.01 0.03 -2.18
N GLY A 57 21.92 0.27 -1.23
CA GLY A 57 22.59 -0.80 -0.49
C GLY A 57 21.70 -1.57 0.49
N LEU A 58 20.60 -0.97 0.95
CA LEU A 58 19.59 -1.64 1.79
C LEU A 58 18.63 -2.50 0.94
N LEU A 59 18.22 -2.02 -0.24
CA LEU A 59 17.32 -2.72 -1.16
C LEU A 59 17.95 -4.02 -1.65
N ASP A 60 19.25 -4.03 -1.91
CA ASP A 60 20.00 -5.24 -2.26
C ASP A 60 19.94 -6.32 -1.15
N ARG A 61 19.79 -5.90 0.11
CA ARG A 61 19.65 -6.81 1.26
C ARG A 61 18.20 -7.24 1.52
N LEU A 62 17.23 -6.58 0.90
CA LEU A 62 15.79 -6.74 1.13
C LEU A 62 15.11 -7.51 -0.03
N VAL A 63 15.72 -8.62 -0.44
CA VAL A 63 15.34 -9.41 -1.63
C VAL A 63 13.86 -9.85 -1.63
N TYR A 64 13.31 -10.24 -0.47
CA TYR A 64 11.92 -10.70 -0.37
C TYR A 64 10.91 -9.60 -0.03
N LEU A 65 11.35 -8.34 0.09
CA LEU A 65 10.47 -7.24 0.43
C LEU A 65 9.38 -7.03 -0.63
N SER A 66 9.74 -7.09 -1.92
CA SER A 66 8.76 -6.97 -3.01
C SER A 66 7.69 -8.07 -2.94
N LEU A 67 8.10 -9.32 -2.64
CA LEU A 67 7.17 -10.43 -2.44
C LEU A 67 6.27 -10.20 -1.22
N GLY A 68 6.84 -9.74 -0.11
CA GLY A 68 6.10 -9.39 1.11
C GLY A 68 5.04 -8.32 0.87
N LEU A 69 5.42 -7.25 0.16
CA LEU A 69 4.52 -6.18 -0.23
C LEU A 69 3.40 -6.68 -1.14
N ALA A 70 3.68 -7.56 -2.10
CA ALA A 70 2.65 -8.14 -2.96
C ALA A 70 1.61 -8.95 -2.15
N VAL A 71 2.06 -9.74 -1.16
CA VAL A 71 1.16 -10.48 -0.26
C VAL A 71 0.33 -9.52 0.59
N ILE A 72 0.94 -8.46 1.14
CA ILE A 72 0.24 -7.44 1.92
C ILE A 72 -0.82 -6.73 1.07
N LEU A 73 -0.47 -6.30 -0.15
CA LEU A 73 -1.41 -5.64 -1.07
C LEU A 73 -2.56 -6.56 -1.46
N GLY A 74 -2.29 -7.83 -1.73
CA GLY A 74 -3.33 -8.83 -1.99
C GLY A 74 -4.27 -8.99 -0.79
N PHE A 75 -3.71 -9.11 0.41
CA PHE A 75 -4.47 -9.22 1.66
C PHE A 75 -5.34 -7.97 1.92
N ILE A 76 -4.77 -6.76 1.80
CA ILE A 76 -5.49 -5.50 1.97
C ILE A 76 -6.58 -5.35 0.92
N GLY A 77 -6.29 -5.66 -0.34
CA GLY A 77 -7.27 -5.61 -1.44
C GLY A 77 -8.48 -6.51 -1.18
N VAL A 78 -8.24 -7.75 -0.75
CA VAL A 78 -9.32 -8.67 -0.35
C VAL A 78 -10.08 -8.15 0.86
N LYS A 79 -9.39 -7.65 1.89
CA LYS A 79 -10.03 -7.05 3.08
C LYS A 79 -10.92 -5.87 2.71
N LEU A 80 -10.47 -4.98 1.81
CA LEU A 80 -11.24 -3.82 1.37
C LEU A 80 -12.48 -4.24 0.57
N MET A 81 -12.37 -5.28 -0.26
CA MET A 81 -13.50 -5.84 -0.98
C MET A 81 -14.54 -6.45 -0.03
N ILE A 82 -14.09 -7.21 0.98
CA ILE A 82 -14.95 -7.78 2.02
C ILE A 82 -15.62 -6.67 2.84
N HIS A 83 -14.87 -5.62 3.20
CA HIS A 83 -15.40 -4.48 3.94
C HIS A 83 -16.47 -3.72 3.13
N ALA A 84 -16.21 -3.49 1.83
CA ALA A 84 -17.18 -2.88 0.93
C ALA A 84 -18.46 -3.73 0.76
N LEU A 85 -18.32 -5.07 0.73
CA LEU A 85 -19.46 -6.00 0.70
C LEU A 85 -20.23 -6.06 2.02
N HIS A 86 -19.55 -5.81 3.15
CA HIS A 86 -20.18 -5.80 4.47
C HIS A 86 -20.98 -4.53 4.72
N THR A 87 -20.35 -3.35 4.52
CA THR A 87 -20.99 -2.03 4.64
C THR A 87 -22.07 -1.81 3.57
N ASN A 88 -21.93 -2.46 2.41
CA ASN A 88 -22.95 -2.59 1.35
C ASN A 88 -23.81 -1.35 1.06
N GLU A 89 -23.16 -0.25 0.64
CA GLU A 89 -23.86 0.98 0.22
C GLU A 89 -24.31 0.97 -1.25
N LEU A 90 -24.13 -0.15 -1.95
CA LEU A 90 -24.38 -0.25 -3.39
C LEU A 90 -25.83 -0.71 -3.63
N PRO A 91 -26.68 0.10 -4.28
CA PRO A 91 -28.12 -0.19 -4.45
C PRO A 91 -28.40 -1.44 -5.32
N PHE A 92 -27.39 -1.95 -6.03
CA PHE A 92 -27.48 -3.14 -6.88
C PHE A 92 -27.02 -4.44 -6.20
N ILE A 93 -26.42 -4.37 -5.00
CA ILE A 93 -26.04 -5.56 -4.21
C ILE A 93 -26.91 -5.58 -2.94
N ASN A 94 -27.62 -6.69 -2.72
CA ASN A 94 -28.46 -6.90 -1.52
C ASN A 94 -29.44 -5.76 -1.18
N GLY A 95 -29.90 -4.99 -2.18
CA GLY A 95 -30.81 -3.85 -2.00
C GLY A 95 -30.25 -2.69 -1.15
N GLY A 96 -28.92 -2.60 -0.97
CA GLY A 96 -28.27 -1.61 -0.12
C GLY A 96 -28.42 -1.89 1.39
N GLN A 97 -28.74 -3.12 1.78
CA GLN A 97 -28.78 -3.52 3.19
C GLN A 97 -27.50 -4.26 3.59
N GLU A 98 -26.97 -3.93 4.77
CA GLU A 98 -25.77 -4.54 5.36
C GLU A 98 -25.89 -6.07 5.37
N VAL A 99 -24.91 -6.75 4.77
CA VAL A 99 -24.85 -8.21 4.77
C VAL A 99 -24.15 -8.63 6.06
N HIS A 100 -24.93 -8.77 7.14
CA HIS A 100 -24.44 -9.20 8.46
C HIS A 100 -23.82 -10.61 8.48
N LEU A 101 -23.89 -11.36 7.38
CA LEU A 101 -23.26 -12.68 7.26
C LEU A 101 -21.74 -12.63 7.06
N VAL A 102 -21.18 -11.46 6.73
CA VAL A 102 -19.74 -11.31 6.49
C VAL A 102 -19.06 -10.84 7.78
N PRO A 103 -18.13 -11.61 8.38
CA PRO A 103 -17.44 -11.17 9.60
C PRO A 103 -16.58 -9.92 9.33
N GLU A 104 -16.74 -8.88 10.15
CA GLU A 104 -15.82 -7.75 10.12
C GLU A 104 -14.42 -8.21 10.52
N ILE A 105 -13.44 -7.93 9.66
CA ILE A 105 -12.03 -8.14 10.01
C ILE A 105 -11.60 -6.96 10.89
N PRO A 106 -11.33 -7.16 12.19
CA PRO A 106 -10.93 -6.06 13.06
C PRO A 106 -9.59 -5.50 12.63
N ILE A 107 -9.43 -4.18 12.74
CA ILE A 107 -8.23 -3.45 12.32
C ILE A 107 -6.97 -4.04 12.97
N TRP A 108 -7.05 -4.40 14.25
CA TRP A 108 -5.94 -5.01 15.01
C TRP A 108 -5.43 -6.32 14.39
N LEU A 109 -6.33 -7.14 13.86
CA LEU A 109 -5.97 -8.40 13.20
C LEU A 109 -5.25 -8.11 11.87
N SER A 110 -5.78 -7.17 11.09
CA SER A 110 -5.13 -6.72 9.85
C SER A 110 -3.73 -6.18 10.11
N LEU A 111 -3.58 -5.30 11.11
CA LEU A 111 -2.27 -4.76 11.50
C LEU A 111 -1.31 -5.86 11.95
N SER A 112 -1.79 -6.83 12.73
CA SER A 112 -0.97 -7.96 13.18
C SER A 112 -0.46 -8.81 12.01
N VAL A 113 -1.31 -9.08 11.02
CA VAL A 113 -0.93 -9.82 9.81
C VAL A 113 0.11 -9.04 9.00
N ILE A 114 -0.11 -7.74 8.78
CA ILE A 114 0.82 -6.87 8.04
C ILE A 114 2.18 -6.83 8.73
N ILE A 115 2.21 -6.58 10.04
CA ILE A 115 3.44 -6.56 10.83
C ILE A 115 4.13 -7.93 10.77
N GLY A 116 3.38 -9.02 10.91
CA GLY A 116 3.93 -10.38 10.80
C GLY A 116 4.61 -10.62 9.45
N ILE A 117 3.96 -10.26 8.34
CA ILE A 117 4.54 -10.40 7.00
C ILE A 117 5.80 -9.53 6.84
N LEU A 118 5.77 -8.28 7.29
CA LEU A 118 6.92 -7.38 7.23
C LEU A 118 8.11 -7.91 8.03
N VAL A 119 7.86 -8.41 9.24
CA VAL A 119 8.91 -9.00 10.09
C VAL A 119 9.51 -10.23 9.42
N VAL A 120 8.68 -11.17 8.97
CA VAL A 120 9.13 -12.40 8.31
C VAL A 120 9.94 -12.09 7.06
N THR A 121 9.44 -11.20 6.20
CA THR A 121 10.10 -10.84 4.93
C THR A 121 11.40 -10.08 5.16
N THR A 122 11.44 -9.18 6.14
CA THR A 122 12.66 -8.46 6.52
C THR A 122 13.71 -9.41 7.08
N VAL A 123 13.34 -10.27 8.04
CA VAL A 123 14.26 -11.25 8.65
C VAL A 123 14.77 -12.24 7.61
N ALA A 124 13.87 -12.80 6.78
CA ALA A 124 14.24 -13.72 5.71
C ALA A 124 15.19 -13.07 4.70
N SER A 125 14.95 -11.80 4.33
CA SER A 125 15.82 -11.07 3.40
C SER A 125 17.20 -10.83 4.00
N LEU A 126 17.27 -10.41 5.26
CA LEU A 126 18.54 -10.18 5.96
C LEU A 126 19.34 -11.49 6.13
N MET A 127 18.68 -12.60 6.46
CA MET A 127 19.32 -13.91 6.56
C MET A 127 19.87 -14.36 5.20
N SER A 128 19.09 -14.19 4.12
CA SER A 128 19.53 -14.55 2.78
C SER A 128 20.68 -13.66 2.29
N SER A 129 20.69 -12.38 2.65
CA SER A 129 21.77 -11.45 2.28
C SER A 129 23.07 -11.74 3.02
N LYS A 130 23.04 -12.36 4.21
CA LYS A 130 24.22 -12.70 5.00
C LYS A 130 24.93 -13.97 4.50
N ASN A 131 24.24 -14.78 3.70
CA ASN A 131 24.74 -16.04 3.11
C ASN A 131 25.34 -15.85 1.69
N LYS A 132 25.43 -14.60 1.20
CA LYS A 132 26.18 -14.18 0.01
C LYS A 132 27.33 -13.29 0.45
#